data_AF-A0A7D5M458-F1
#
_entry.id   AF-A0A7D5M458-F1
#
_cell.length_a   1.000
_cell.length_b   1.000
_cell.length_c   1.000
_cell.angle_alpha   90.00
_cell.angle_beta   90.00
_cell.angle_gamma   90.00
#
_symmetry.space_group_name_H-M   'P 1'
#
loop_
_entity.id
_entity.type
_entity.pdbx_description
1 polymer ?
#
loop_
_entity_poly.entity_id
_entity_poly.type
_entity_poly.pdbx_seq_one_letter_code
_entity_poly.pdbx_strand_id
1 'polypeptide(L)'
;MVFSIFLVSSALIPSSFALGNYDLISEWGQFGIAKPGHFSYPEFIAVDEQGNSYISDLGNKRIQKFSSDGQYITHWGQSGTLPGEFHYPSGIAVSSNFVFVADHDLHKIQKFYLNGTFADQWGSKGIHDGEFKYPNDIAVDSENFVYVVDTGNQRIQKFTSDGEFVLSFGTSGMGPGQFLTAIGIDVDDQGNVYVTDKGNRKIEKFDSDGSLIKSFPFRGLNYVFSPSGIEIDPNGTIYVINSDNGRILYLEQDIGLTLNIFEKNGPYPQMFSSPTDIALGINGELLVVDSAGHKIYSLETPFYVEPEISEVTEIIEVITPEMTEVFARDEINPTIMAPSDMILDATGLSTFVNIGEAIAADSESGIKAILNNAPEEFSLGVNKVTWIAFDYAGNTAETYQTITINACGHVYSDYHMIVGTADDDFIQGTAANDLIFGLDGADIISGNDGNDCIFGGNGDDVIYGNNGYDTIMGNSGNDVLKGGSGFDIIYSNSGSDVMDGGDDSDGCYSPVDSTTDLLINCES
;
A
#
# COMPACT_ATOMS: atom_id res chain seq x y z
N MET A 1 -69.22 4.59 7.94
CA MET A 1 -69.13 3.78 6.72
C MET A 1 -67.65 3.73 6.37
N VAL A 2 -67.00 2.60 6.68
CA VAL A 2 -65.56 2.40 6.61
C VAL A 2 -65.21 2.06 5.16
N PHE A 3 -64.26 2.77 4.55
CA PHE A 3 -63.59 2.32 3.34
C PHE A 3 -62.15 1.96 3.72
N SER A 4 -61.91 0.67 3.90
CA SER A 4 -60.57 0.09 3.95
C SER A 4 -60.11 -0.12 2.51
N ILE A 5 -59.04 0.57 2.11
CA ILE A 5 -58.33 0.32 0.86
C ILE A 5 -57.33 -0.82 1.14
N PHE A 6 -57.56 -1.98 0.53
CA PHE A 6 -56.55 -3.03 0.43
C PHE A 6 -55.51 -2.58 -0.60
N LEU A 7 -54.33 -2.17 -0.14
CA LEU A 7 -53.14 -2.17 -1.00
C LEU A 7 -52.58 -3.59 -0.99
N VAL A 8 -52.77 -4.29 -2.10
CA VAL A 8 -52.02 -5.51 -2.41
C VAL A 8 -50.64 -5.04 -2.86
N SER A 9 -49.64 -5.04 -1.96
CA SER A 9 -48.26 -5.01 -2.40
C SER A 9 -47.91 -6.42 -2.88
N SER A 10 -47.77 -6.56 -4.19
CA SER A 10 -47.03 -7.67 -4.76
C SER A 10 -45.57 -7.49 -4.33
N ALA A 11 -45.14 -8.22 -3.30
CA ALA A 11 -43.73 -8.43 -3.04
C ALA A 11 -43.15 -9.21 -4.22
N LEU A 12 -42.46 -8.49 -5.10
CA LEU A 12 -41.54 -9.08 -6.07
C LEU A 12 -40.15 -9.03 -5.45
N ILE A 13 -39.63 -10.19 -5.05
CA ILE A 13 -38.21 -10.45 -4.80
C ILE A 13 -37.94 -11.89 -5.26
N PRO A 14 -36.77 -12.26 -5.84
CA PRO A 14 -35.66 -11.46 -6.37
C PRO A 14 -35.39 -11.76 -7.86
N SER A 15 -34.72 -10.85 -8.54
CA SER A 15 -34.00 -11.18 -9.77
C SER A 15 -32.56 -10.71 -9.58
N SER A 16 -31.65 -11.68 -9.41
CA SER A 16 -30.20 -11.61 -9.59
C SER A 16 -29.62 -10.21 -9.80
N PHE A 17 -29.02 -9.62 -8.75
CA PHE A 17 -28.13 -8.49 -8.93
C PHE A 17 -26.76 -8.99 -9.40
N ALA A 18 -26.68 -9.33 -10.69
CA ALA A 18 -25.44 -9.32 -11.46
C ALA A 18 -25.44 -8.07 -12.37
N LEU A 19 -25.82 -6.92 -11.79
CA LEU A 19 -25.93 -5.62 -12.44
C LEU A 19 -25.39 -4.55 -11.48
N GLY A 20 -24.07 -4.54 -11.33
CA GLY A 20 -23.32 -3.38 -10.86
C GLY A 20 -22.03 -3.36 -11.67
N ASN A 21 -21.77 -2.26 -12.40
CA ASN A 21 -20.39 -1.86 -12.59
C ASN A 21 -19.99 -1.32 -11.23
N TYR A 22 -19.56 -2.20 -10.32
CA TYR A 22 -19.10 -1.75 -9.01
C TYR A 22 -17.79 -1.01 -9.22
N ASP A 23 -17.75 0.22 -8.71
CA ASP A 23 -16.68 1.14 -9.04
C ASP A 23 -15.41 0.81 -8.25
N LEU A 24 -14.28 1.19 -8.83
CA LEU A 24 -13.01 1.23 -8.12
C LEU A 24 -13.07 2.39 -7.12
N ILE A 25 -12.92 2.08 -5.83
CA ILE A 25 -12.85 3.08 -4.77
C ILE A 25 -11.42 3.65 -4.72
N SER A 26 -10.44 2.77 -4.58
CA SER A 26 -9.03 3.13 -4.54
C SER A 26 -8.15 1.95 -4.94
N GLU A 27 -6.90 2.23 -5.30
CA GLU A 27 -5.84 1.24 -5.44
C GLU A 27 -4.57 1.75 -4.78
N TRP A 28 -3.78 0.86 -4.21
CA TRP A 28 -2.48 1.20 -3.63
C TRP A 28 -1.47 0.08 -3.82
N GLY A 29 -0.20 0.44 -3.61
CA GLY A 29 0.94 -0.44 -3.88
C GLY A 29 1.49 -0.27 -5.29
N GLN A 30 2.73 -0.70 -5.43
CA GLN A 30 3.46 -0.80 -6.70
C GLN A 30 4.64 -1.76 -6.49
N PHE A 31 5.30 -2.14 -7.58
CA PHE A 31 6.49 -2.97 -7.47
C PHE A 31 7.58 -2.29 -6.63
N GLY A 32 8.20 -3.07 -5.74
CA GLY A 32 9.40 -2.66 -5.03
C GLY A 32 9.83 -3.69 -3.99
N ILE A 33 11.14 -3.73 -3.74
CA ILE A 33 11.77 -4.77 -2.90
C ILE A 33 12.26 -4.28 -1.54
N ALA A 34 12.26 -2.97 -1.31
CA ALA A 34 12.79 -2.37 -0.08
C ALA A 34 11.91 -1.24 0.46
N LYS A 35 11.37 -0.38 -0.42
CA LYS A 35 10.54 0.77 -0.01
C LYS A 35 9.27 0.31 0.73
N PRO A 36 8.93 0.92 1.87
CA PRO A 36 7.66 0.69 2.55
C PRO A 36 6.46 0.98 1.64
N GLY A 37 5.39 0.18 1.75
CA GLY A 37 4.19 0.33 0.93
C GLY A 37 4.31 -0.23 -0.50
N HIS A 38 5.50 -0.68 -0.91
CA HIS A 38 5.70 -1.38 -2.18
C HIS A 38 5.70 -2.89 -1.98
N PHE A 39 5.28 -3.64 -3.00
CA PHE A 39 5.16 -5.08 -2.95
C PHE A 39 6.01 -5.78 -4.02
N SER A 40 6.39 -7.02 -3.73
CA SER A 40 6.92 -7.96 -4.71
C SER A 40 6.08 -9.22 -4.62
N TYR A 41 5.08 -9.37 -5.51
CA TYR A 41 4.11 -10.48 -5.49
C TYR A 41 3.39 -10.61 -4.14
N PRO A 42 2.50 -9.66 -3.76
CA PRO A 42 1.66 -9.85 -2.58
C PRO A 42 0.67 -11.01 -2.80
N GLU A 43 0.36 -11.80 -1.78
CA GLU A 43 -0.42 -13.05 -1.95
C GLU A 43 -1.74 -13.11 -1.17
N PHE A 44 -1.77 -12.70 0.11
CA PHE A 44 -2.96 -12.81 0.96
C PHE A 44 -3.23 -11.52 1.72
N ILE A 45 -4.50 -11.29 2.08
CA ILE A 45 -4.96 -10.10 2.80
C ILE A 45 -5.92 -10.47 3.93
N ALA A 46 -5.81 -9.77 5.07
CA ALA A 46 -6.79 -9.82 6.14
C ALA A 46 -7.04 -8.42 6.71
N VAL A 47 -8.23 -8.19 7.30
CA VAL A 47 -8.64 -6.87 7.81
C VAL A 47 -9.01 -6.98 9.29
N ASP A 48 -8.48 -6.08 10.12
CA ASP A 48 -8.84 -6.03 11.56
C ASP A 48 -10.13 -5.24 11.82
N GLU A 49 -10.64 -5.33 13.05
CA GLU A 49 -11.84 -4.61 13.51
C GLU A 49 -11.71 -3.06 13.45
N GLN A 50 -10.51 -2.53 13.22
CA GLN A 50 -10.28 -1.09 13.02
C GLN A 50 -10.19 -0.72 11.53
N GLY A 51 -10.34 -1.71 10.63
CA GLY A 51 -10.25 -1.53 9.19
C GLY A 51 -8.82 -1.52 8.65
N ASN A 52 -7.80 -1.84 9.46
CA ASN A 52 -6.45 -1.94 8.94
C ASN A 52 -6.30 -3.25 8.15
N SER A 53 -5.67 -3.17 6.99
CA SER A 53 -5.36 -4.33 6.17
C SER A 53 -3.94 -4.84 6.42
N TYR A 54 -3.79 -6.16 6.36
CA TYR A 54 -2.55 -6.90 6.58
C TYR A 54 -2.28 -7.76 5.37
N ILE A 55 -1.14 -7.55 4.72
CA ILE A 55 -0.82 -8.18 3.44
C ILE A 55 0.47 -8.99 3.56
N SER A 56 0.42 -10.24 3.09
CA SER A 56 1.62 -11.06 2.92
C SER A 56 2.35 -10.72 1.62
N ASP A 57 3.56 -10.18 1.75
CA ASP A 57 4.41 -9.74 0.63
C ASP A 57 5.45 -10.83 0.34
N LEU A 58 5.07 -11.80 -0.51
CA LEU A 58 5.81 -13.04 -0.71
C LEU A 58 7.24 -12.80 -1.20
N GLY A 59 7.43 -11.92 -2.18
CA GLY A 59 8.73 -11.64 -2.77
C GLY A 59 9.68 -10.97 -1.77
N ASN A 60 9.15 -10.13 -0.89
CA ASN A 60 9.93 -9.43 0.13
C ASN A 60 10.02 -10.14 1.48
N LYS A 61 9.32 -11.27 1.63
CA LYS A 61 9.34 -12.12 2.84
C LYS A 61 8.95 -11.34 4.11
N ARG A 62 7.93 -10.48 3.98
CA ARG A 62 7.43 -9.62 5.05
C ARG A 62 5.91 -9.55 5.06
N ILE A 63 5.36 -9.11 6.18
CA ILE A 63 3.96 -8.69 6.27
C ILE A 63 3.93 -7.17 6.34
N GLN A 64 3.02 -6.55 5.61
CA GLN A 64 2.81 -5.10 5.63
C GLN A 64 1.41 -4.79 6.15
N LYS A 65 1.31 -3.77 7.00
CA LYS A 65 0.06 -3.26 7.58
C LYS A 65 -0.25 -1.88 6.99
N PHE A 66 -1.50 -1.68 6.60
CA PHE A 66 -2.02 -0.43 6.04
C PHE A 66 -3.30 -0.02 6.78
N SER A 67 -3.60 1.27 6.81
CA SER A 67 -4.89 1.78 7.31
C SER A 67 -6.03 1.47 6.32
N SER A 68 -7.26 1.74 6.73
CA SER A 68 -8.46 1.53 5.92
C SER A 68 -8.50 2.36 4.63
N ASP A 69 -7.77 3.47 4.58
CA ASP A 69 -7.57 4.31 3.39
C ASP A 69 -6.37 3.91 2.54
N GLY A 70 -5.72 2.77 2.85
CA GLY A 70 -4.60 2.23 2.08
C GLY A 70 -3.24 2.89 2.35
N GLN A 71 -3.12 3.73 3.39
CA GLN A 71 -1.82 4.30 3.77
C GLN A 71 -0.97 3.28 4.51
N TYR A 72 0.33 3.24 4.21
CA TYR A 72 1.27 2.36 4.87
C TYR A 72 1.42 2.73 6.37
N ILE A 73 1.34 1.74 7.26
CA ILE A 73 1.54 1.92 8.71
C ILE A 73 2.88 1.34 9.14
N THR A 74 3.09 0.04 8.91
CA THR A 74 4.29 -0.67 9.38
C THR A 74 4.50 -1.97 8.59
N HIS A 75 5.66 -2.59 8.75
CA HIS A 75 5.94 -3.94 8.28
C HIS A 75 6.81 -4.71 9.26
N TRP A 76 6.81 -6.04 9.15
CA TRP A 76 7.72 -6.90 9.89
C TRP A 76 8.03 -8.18 9.12
N GLY A 77 9.07 -8.86 9.56
CA GLY A 77 9.59 -10.04 8.91
C GLY A 77 10.69 -9.75 7.91
N GLN A 78 11.46 -10.79 7.65
CA GLN A 78 12.54 -10.83 6.68
C GLN A 78 12.74 -12.27 6.22
N SER A 79 13.51 -12.46 5.16
CA SER A 79 13.89 -13.80 4.71
C SER A 79 14.65 -14.55 5.80
N GLY A 80 14.18 -15.74 6.16
CA GLY A 80 14.86 -16.55 7.16
C GLY A 80 14.03 -17.71 7.72
N THR A 81 14.43 -18.23 8.87
CA THR A 81 13.78 -19.40 9.51
C THR A 81 13.56 -19.24 11.01
N LEU A 82 14.12 -18.19 11.61
CA LEU A 82 13.96 -17.88 13.02
C LEU A 82 12.53 -17.39 13.33
N PRO A 83 12.13 -17.35 14.61
CA PRO A 83 10.88 -16.72 15.02
C PRO A 83 10.74 -15.30 14.47
N GLY A 84 9.65 -15.04 13.75
CA GLY A 84 9.38 -13.75 13.11
C GLY A 84 9.96 -13.58 11.70
N GLU A 85 10.75 -14.55 11.20
CA GLU A 85 11.26 -14.57 9.83
C GLU A 85 10.39 -15.48 8.94
N PHE A 86 10.41 -15.25 7.62
CA PHE A 86 9.59 -15.95 6.65
C PHE A 86 10.38 -16.53 5.49
N HIS A 87 9.90 -17.64 4.92
CA HIS A 87 10.38 -18.20 3.65
C HIS A 87 9.31 -18.13 2.57
N TYR A 88 8.07 -18.52 2.89
CA TYR A 88 6.90 -18.32 2.04
C TYR A 88 5.74 -17.89 2.95
N PRO A 89 5.64 -16.59 3.31
CA PRO A 89 4.45 -16.10 4.00
C PRO A 89 3.28 -16.20 3.02
N SER A 90 2.30 -17.02 3.37
CA SER A 90 1.12 -17.32 2.56
C SER A 90 -0.11 -16.70 3.25
N GLY A 91 -1.10 -17.52 3.62
CA GLY A 91 -2.32 -17.10 4.30
C GLY A 91 -2.06 -16.24 5.53
N ILE A 92 -2.91 -15.24 5.69
CA ILE A 92 -2.90 -14.33 6.83
C ILE A 92 -4.33 -14.20 7.37
N ALA A 93 -4.48 -14.23 8.69
CA ALA A 93 -5.73 -13.98 9.38
C ALA A 93 -5.49 -13.07 10.58
N VAL A 94 -6.49 -12.32 10.97
CA VAL A 94 -6.40 -11.41 12.11
C VAL A 94 -7.58 -11.60 13.05
N SER A 95 -7.28 -11.55 14.34
CA SER A 95 -8.24 -11.51 15.45
C SER A 95 -8.15 -10.15 16.12
N SER A 96 -8.98 -9.89 17.13
CA SER A 96 -8.95 -8.62 17.88
C SER A 96 -7.59 -8.30 18.53
N ASN A 97 -6.69 -9.28 18.70
CA ASN A 97 -5.39 -9.08 19.36
C ASN A 97 -4.17 -9.57 18.58
N PHE A 98 -4.36 -10.48 17.63
CA PHE A 98 -3.26 -11.20 16.99
C PHE A 98 -3.43 -11.33 15.49
N VAL A 99 -2.30 -11.29 14.80
CA VAL A 99 -2.15 -11.65 13.40
C VAL A 99 -1.54 -13.05 13.34
N PHE A 100 -2.14 -13.94 12.55
CA PHE A 100 -1.67 -15.29 12.31
C PHE A 100 -1.23 -15.41 10.85
N VAL A 101 -0.04 -15.97 10.62
CA VAL A 101 0.55 -16.10 9.29
C VAL A 101 0.97 -17.54 9.08
N ALA A 102 0.45 -18.17 8.03
CA ALA A 102 0.92 -19.46 7.56
C ALA A 102 2.21 -19.27 6.76
N ASP A 103 3.29 -19.95 7.17
CA ASP A 103 4.49 -20.07 6.34
C ASP A 103 4.50 -21.44 5.64
N HIS A 104 4.20 -21.40 4.34
CA HIS A 104 4.01 -22.58 3.51
C HIS A 104 5.23 -23.51 3.50
N ASP A 105 6.42 -22.92 3.39
CA ASP A 105 7.66 -23.68 3.25
C ASP A 105 8.33 -24.00 4.58
N LEU A 106 8.07 -23.21 5.63
CA LEU A 106 8.50 -23.55 6.99
C LEU A 106 7.53 -24.48 7.72
N HIS A 107 6.36 -24.76 7.12
CA HIS A 107 5.38 -25.71 7.64
C HIS A 107 4.91 -25.39 9.06
N LYS A 108 4.71 -24.10 9.34
CA LYS A 108 4.36 -23.57 10.66
C LYS A 108 3.41 -22.39 10.53
N ILE A 109 2.68 -22.11 11.59
CA ILE A 109 1.92 -20.87 11.78
C ILE A 109 2.70 -19.98 12.74
N GLN A 110 2.82 -18.71 12.41
CA GLN A 110 3.44 -17.70 13.25
C GLN A 110 2.39 -16.71 13.73
N LYS A 111 2.43 -16.37 15.01
CA LYS A 111 1.51 -15.47 15.71
C LYS A 111 2.24 -14.19 16.09
N PHE A 112 1.62 -13.06 15.80
CA PHE A 112 2.13 -11.73 16.08
C PHE A 112 1.08 -10.90 16.78
N TYR A 113 1.49 -9.94 17.61
CA TYR A 113 0.60 -8.87 18.04
C TYR A 113 0.26 -7.95 16.86
N LEU A 114 -0.84 -7.18 16.96
CA LEU A 114 -1.30 -6.28 15.89
C LEU A 114 -0.25 -5.24 15.42
N ASN A 115 0.78 -4.98 16.22
CA ASN A 115 1.90 -4.09 15.92
C ASN A 115 3.07 -4.78 15.18
N GLY A 116 2.95 -6.07 14.86
CA GLY A 116 3.98 -6.88 14.19
C GLY A 116 5.02 -7.53 15.10
N THR A 117 4.88 -7.42 16.43
CA THR A 117 5.81 -8.07 17.37
C THR A 117 5.53 -9.56 17.42
N PHE A 118 6.56 -10.40 17.22
CA PHE A 118 6.44 -11.86 17.30
C PHE A 118 5.95 -12.29 18.69
N ALA A 119 4.92 -13.13 18.73
CA ALA A 119 4.31 -13.61 19.97
C ALA A 119 4.59 -15.10 20.17
N ASP A 120 4.27 -15.94 19.19
CA ASP A 120 4.44 -17.39 19.28
C ASP A 120 4.46 -18.06 17.89
N GLN A 121 4.75 -19.36 17.83
CA GLN A 121 4.62 -20.17 16.63
C GLN A 121 4.31 -21.63 16.97
N TRP A 122 3.60 -22.31 16.09
CA TRP A 122 3.36 -23.75 16.22
C TRP A 122 3.36 -24.44 14.86
N GLY A 123 3.40 -25.77 14.89
CA GLY A 123 3.49 -26.58 13.69
C GLY A 123 4.91 -27.02 13.36
N SER A 124 4.97 -28.12 12.63
CA SER A 124 6.20 -28.65 12.04
C SER A 124 5.86 -29.48 10.81
N LYS A 125 6.86 -29.83 10.00
CA LYS A 125 6.64 -30.64 8.81
C LYS A 125 6.14 -32.04 9.16
N GLY A 126 4.99 -32.44 8.64
CA GLY A 126 4.54 -33.82 8.80
C GLY A 126 3.11 -34.08 8.36
N ILE A 127 2.53 -35.16 8.88
CA ILE A 127 1.19 -35.66 8.51
C ILE A 127 0.28 -35.89 9.72
N HIS A 128 0.83 -35.77 10.94
CA HIS A 128 0.09 -35.97 12.17
C HIS A 128 -0.65 -34.70 12.57
N ASP A 129 -1.60 -34.82 13.48
CA ASP A 129 -2.31 -33.66 14.01
C ASP A 129 -1.34 -32.64 14.63
N GLY A 130 -1.52 -31.36 14.28
CA GLY A 130 -0.59 -30.28 14.62
C GLY A 130 0.66 -30.20 13.75
N GLU A 131 0.87 -31.12 12.81
CA GLU A 131 1.90 -31.01 11.77
C GLU A 131 1.29 -30.57 10.43
N PHE A 132 2.09 -29.90 9.61
CA PHE A 132 1.66 -29.38 8.32
C PHE A 132 2.57 -29.86 7.19
N LYS A 133 2.00 -29.92 5.99
CA LYS A 133 2.74 -30.04 4.76
C LYS A 133 2.16 -29.00 3.81
N TYR A 134 2.91 -27.92 3.61
CA TYR A 134 2.47 -26.80 2.76
C TYR A 134 1.15 -26.17 3.26
N PRO A 135 1.11 -25.62 4.50
CA PRO A 135 -0.04 -24.83 4.93
C PRO A 135 -0.17 -23.63 3.98
N ASN A 136 -1.37 -23.37 3.46
CA ASN A 136 -1.56 -22.37 2.41
C ASN A 136 -2.37 -21.17 2.88
N ASP A 137 -3.54 -21.42 3.46
CA ASP A 137 -4.44 -20.36 3.89
C ASP A 137 -4.93 -20.59 5.33
N ILE A 138 -5.38 -19.52 5.97
CA ILE A 138 -5.71 -19.47 7.38
C ILE A 138 -6.91 -18.55 7.61
N ALA A 139 -7.85 -18.97 8.46
CA ALA A 139 -8.98 -18.15 8.89
C ALA A 139 -9.15 -18.22 10.41
N VAL A 140 -9.80 -17.21 10.99
CA VAL A 140 -10.12 -17.13 12.41
C VAL A 140 -11.62 -16.94 12.58
N ASP A 141 -12.24 -17.69 13.49
CA ASP A 141 -13.65 -17.49 13.83
C ASP A 141 -13.84 -16.51 15.00
N SER A 142 -15.09 -16.14 15.25
CA SER A 142 -15.48 -15.22 16.33
C SER A 142 -15.18 -15.76 17.74
N GLU A 143 -14.91 -17.06 17.88
CA GLU A 143 -14.46 -17.70 19.12
C GLU A 143 -12.92 -17.75 19.24
N ASN A 144 -12.19 -17.16 18.28
CA ASN A 144 -10.73 -17.14 18.14
C ASN A 144 -10.10 -18.53 17.87
N PHE A 145 -10.85 -19.47 17.31
CA PHE A 145 -10.23 -20.67 16.75
C PHE A 145 -9.62 -20.37 15.39
N VAL A 146 -8.45 -20.97 15.16
CA VAL A 146 -7.65 -20.81 13.96
C VAL A 146 -7.82 -22.04 13.08
N TYR A 147 -8.27 -21.85 11.85
CA TYR A 147 -8.43 -22.91 10.85
C TYR A 147 -7.34 -22.77 9.80
N VAL A 148 -6.62 -23.86 9.53
CA VAL A 148 -5.50 -23.87 8.59
C VAL A 148 -5.75 -24.87 7.48
N VAL A 149 -5.62 -24.42 6.23
CA VAL A 149 -5.62 -25.30 5.06
C VAL A 149 -4.25 -25.95 4.92
N ASP A 150 -4.18 -27.24 5.22
CA ASP A 150 -2.97 -28.07 5.12
C ASP A 150 -2.93 -28.73 3.73
N THR A 151 -2.65 -27.93 2.70
CA THR A 151 -2.79 -28.28 1.28
C THR A 151 -2.05 -29.56 0.90
N GLY A 152 -0.83 -29.75 1.39
CA GLY A 152 -0.04 -30.95 1.08
C GLY A 152 -0.55 -32.24 1.71
N ASN A 153 -1.42 -32.14 2.72
CA ASN A 153 -2.11 -33.26 3.36
C ASN A 153 -3.61 -33.34 3.00
N GLN A 154 -4.15 -32.35 2.25
CA GLN A 154 -5.53 -32.32 1.77
C GLN A 154 -6.55 -32.37 2.92
N ARG A 155 -6.33 -31.55 3.94
CA ARG A 155 -7.17 -31.45 5.14
C ARG A 155 -7.17 -30.03 5.69
N ILE A 156 -8.10 -29.77 6.60
CA ILE A 156 -8.18 -28.56 7.41
C ILE A 156 -7.91 -28.97 8.85
N GLN A 157 -7.14 -28.15 9.56
CA GLN A 157 -6.87 -28.34 10.97
C GLN A 157 -7.33 -27.12 11.76
N LYS A 158 -8.05 -27.35 12.86
CA LYS A 158 -8.55 -26.34 13.79
C LYS A 158 -7.67 -26.33 15.04
N PHE A 159 -7.31 -25.13 15.48
CA PHE A 159 -6.49 -24.87 16.65
C PHE A 159 -7.13 -23.82 17.56
N THR A 160 -6.78 -23.81 18.83
CA THR A 160 -7.01 -22.64 19.68
C THR A 160 -6.15 -21.46 19.22
N SER A 161 -6.45 -20.25 19.67
CA SER A 161 -5.61 -19.07 19.44
C SER A 161 -4.17 -19.20 19.92
N ASP A 162 -3.89 -20.16 20.82
CA ASP A 162 -2.57 -20.43 21.38
C ASP A 162 -1.86 -21.61 20.68
N GLY A 163 -2.43 -22.13 19.58
CA GLY A 163 -1.79 -23.15 18.76
C GLY A 163 -2.02 -24.60 19.24
N GLU A 164 -2.90 -24.81 20.22
CA GLU A 164 -3.27 -26.16 20.66
C GLU A 164 -4.21 -26.81 19.65
N PHE A 165 -3.90 -28.04 19.22
CA PHE A 165 -4.71 -28.78 18.26
C PHE A 165 -6.09 -29.11 18.84
N VAL A 166 -7.14 -28.89 18.05
CA VAL A 166 -8.53 -29.19 18.41
C VAL A 166 -9.05 -30.38 17.61
N LEU A 167 -9.08 -30.26 16.29
CA LEU A 167 -9.58 -31.30 15.38
C LEU A 167 -9.02 -31.15 13.97
N SER A 168 -9.12 -32.21 13.17
CA SER A 168 -8.80 -32.21 11.75
C SER A 168 -9.94 -32.85 10.96
N PHE A 169 -10.22 -32.30 9.77
CA PHE A 169 -11.26 -32.80 8.88
C PHE A 169 -10.88 -32.61 7.41
N GLY A 170 -11.57 -33.32 6.52
CA GLY A 170 -11.14 -33.45 5.13
C GLY A 170 -10.19 -34.61 4.90
N THR A 171 -10.25 -35.18 3.71
CA THR A 171 -9.32 -36.24 3.27
C THR A 171 -9.06 -36.10 1.78
N SER A 172 -7.96 -36.65 1.29
CA SER A 172 -7.71 -36.68 -0.16
C SER A 172 -8.79 -37.48 -0.91
N GLY A 173 -9.36 -36.90 -1.96
CA GLY A 173 -10.35 -37.56 -2.81
C GLY A 173 -11.21 -36.59 -3.60
N MET A 174 -12.24 -37.13 -4.28
CA MET A 174 -13.17 -36.35 -5.13
C MET A 174 -14.61 -36.33 -4.58
N GLY A 175 -14.88 -37.11 -3.53
CA GLY A 175 -16.20 -37.20 -2.91
C GLY A 175 -16.56 -35.97 -2.07
N PRO A 176 -17.81 -35.91 -1.55
CA PRO A 176 -18.23 -34.87 -0.62
C PRO A 176 -17.32 -34.84 0.62
N GLY A 177 -16.85 -33.65 1.00
CA GLY A 177 -15.94 -33.46 2.14
C GLY A 177 -14.51 -33.95 1.90
N GLN A 178 -14.16 -34.29 0.67
CA GLN A 178 -12.80 -34.67 0.27
C GLN A 178 -12.18 -33.60 -0.63
N PHE A 179 -10.85 -33.52 -0.59
CA PHE A 179 -10.07 -32.50 -1.28
C PHE A 179 -9.08 -33.09 -2.29
N LEU A 180 -8.89 -32.41 -3.42
CA LEU A 180 -7.78 -32.68 -4.34
C LEU A 180 -6.74 -31.57 -4.31
N THR A 181 -7.17 -30.32 -4.18
CA THR A 181 -6.29 -29.19 -3.94
C THR A 181 -7.07 -28.13 -3.16
N ALA A 182 -7.26 -28.37 -1.86
CA ALA A 182 -7.78 -27.35 -0.95
C ALA A 182 -6.80 -26.19 -0.89
N ILE A 183 -7.24 -24.94 -1.07
CA ILE A 183 -6.34 -23.79 -1.06
C ILE A 183 -6.80 -22.60 -0.23
N GLY A 184 -8.05 -22.16 -0.38
CA GLY A 184 -8.58 -21.00 0.34
C GLY A 184 -9.58 -21.41 1.42
N ILE A 185 -9.69 -20.61 2.47
CA ILE A 185 -10.61 -20.85 3.58
C ILE A 185 -11.18 -19.54 4.10
N ASP A 186 -12.46 -19.58 4.49
CA ASP A 186 -13.07 -18.51 5.27
C ASP A 186 -14.14 -19.08 6.23
N VAL A 187 -14.49 -18.33 7.27
CA VAL A 187 -15.45 -18.75 8.30
C VAL A 187 -16.50 -17.67 8.53
N ASP A 188 -17.78 -18.04 8.40
CA ASP A 188 -18.88 -17.09 8.65
C ASP A 188 -19.15 -16.87 10.15
N ASP A 189 -19.93 -15.84 10.48
CA ASP A 189 -20.32 -15.48 11.85
C ASP A 189 -21.05 -16.60 12.61
N GLN A 190 -21.56 -17.62 11.91
CA GLN A 190 -22.21 -18.77 12.53
C GLN A 190 -21.23 -19.93 12.78
N GLY A 191 -19.94 -19.74 12.47
CA GLY A 191 -18.88 -20.73 12.62
C GLY A 191 -18.85 -21.79 11.51
N ASN A 192 -19.52 -21.56 10.37
CA ASN A 192 -19.40 -22.47 9.24
C ASN A 192 -18.12 -22.18 8.46
N VAL A 193 -17.41 -23.25 8.10
CA VAL A 193 -16.12 -23.17 7.41
C VAL A 193 -16.31 -23.45 5.93
N TYR A 194 -15.87 -22.54 5.07
CA TYR A 194 -15.93 -22.67 3.61
C TYR A 194 -14.53 -22.89 3.08
N VAL A 195 -14.36 -23.89 2.22
CA VAL A 195 -13.04 -24.26 1.68
C VAL A 195 -13.14 -24.36 0.17
N THR A 196 -12.24 -23.67 -0.52
CA THR A 196 -12.09 -23.80 -1.97
C THR A 196 -11.23 -25.00 -2.32
N ASP A 197 -11.77 -25.87 -3.17
CA ASP A 197 -11.06 -27.03 -3.70
C ASP A 197 -10.82 -26.83 -5.20
N LYS A 198 -9.67 -26.24 -5.50
CA LYS A 198 -9.22 -25.94 -6.85
C LYS A 198 -9.16 -27.18 -7.72
N GLY A 199 -8.70 -28.29 -7.17
CA GLY A 199 -8.52 -29.55 -7.89
C GLY A 199 -9.85 -30.18 -8.30
N ASN A 200 -10.83 -30.18 -7.40
CA ASN A 200 -12.16 -30.73 -7.68
C ASN A 200 -13.17 -29.70 -8.22
N ARG A 201 -12.76 -28.44 -8.38
CA ARG A 201 -13.59 -27.34 -8.92
C ARG A 201 -14.87 -27.16 -8.14
N LYS A 202 -14.75 -27.08 -6.82
CA LYS A 202 -15.88 -26.97 -5.90
C LYS A 202 -15.54 -26.12 -4.69
N ILE A 203 -16.58 -25.73 -3.97
CA ILE A 203 -16.48 -25.18 -2.62
C ILE A 203 -17.14 -26.20 -1.69
N GLU A 204 -16.56 -26.43 -0.51
CA GLU A 204 -17.11 -27.30 0.52
C GLU A 204 -17.41 -26.47 1.78
N LYS A 205 -18.60 -26.63 2.35
CA LYS A 205 -19.04 -25.97 3.59
C LYS A 205 -19.18 -27.00 4.70
N PHE A 206 -18.55 -26.72 5.84
CA PHE A 206 -18.57 -27.54 7.06
C PHE A 206 -19.11 -26.73 8.23
N ASP A 207 -19.55 -27.43 9.28
CA ASP A 207 -19.75 -26.81 10.59
C ASP A 207 -18.43 -26.70 11.35
N SER A 208 -18.46 -26.04 12.51
CA SER A 208 -17.30 -25.84 13.39
C SER A 208 -16.75 -27.12 14.04
N ASP A 209 -17.49 -28.23 13.95
CA ASP A 209 -17.11 -29.58 14.37
C ASP A 209 -16.47 -30.39 13.21
N GLY A 210 -16.37 -29.81 12.01
CA GLY A 210 -15.77 -30.43 10.83
C GLY A 210 -16.71 -31.38 10.08
N SER A 211 -18.01 -31.38 10.37
CA SER A 211 -19.00 -32.16 9.63
C SER A 211 -19.43 -31.42 8.37
N LEU A 212 -19.50 -32.14 7.25
CA LEU A 212 -19.91 -31.56 5.98
C LEU A 212 -21.39 -31.13 6.02
N ILE A 213 -21.65 -29.86 5.76
CA ILE A 213 -22.99 -29.30 5.60
C ILE A 213 -23.41 -29.39 4.13
N LYS A 214 -22.56 -28.89 3.22
CA LYS A 214 -22.92 -28.76 1.81
C LYS A 214 -21.71 -28.72 0.89
N SER A 215 -21.86 -29.36 -0.27
CA SER A 215 -20.91 -29.27 -1.39
C SER A 215 -21.48 -28.40 -2.51
N PHE A 216 -20.64 -27.57 -3.08
CA PHE A 216 -20.94 -26.68 -4.21
C PHE A 216 -20.09 -27.08 -5.43
N PRO A 217 -20.46 -28.15 -6.16
CA PRO A 217 -19.67 -28.63 -7.31
C PRO A 217 -19.95 -27.82 -8.57
N PHE A 218 -18.92 -27.38 -9.29
CA PHE A 218 -19.10 -26.73 -10.60
C PHE A 218 -19.38 -27.76 -11.70
N ARG A 219 -20.47 -27.55 -12.46
CA ARG A 219 -20.93 -28.45 -13.53
C ARG A 219 -21.13 -27.68 -14.84
N GLY A 220 -20.05 -27.39 -15.57
CA GLY A 220 -20.11 -26.71 -16.86
C GLY A 220 -19.04 -27.21 -17.84
N LEU A 221 -19.43 -27.43 -19.10
CA LEU A 221 -18.54 -27.99 -20.13
C LEU A 221 -17.58 -26.96 -20.78
N ASN A 222 -17.93 -25.67 -20.74
CA ASN A 222 -17.21 -24.59 -21.46
C ASN A 222 -16.78 -23.43 -20.53
N TYR A 223 -16.54 -23.72 -19.25
CA TYR A 223 -16.01 -22.77 -18.30
C TYR A 223 -15.18 -23.55 -17.28
N VAL A 224 -13.93 -23.14 -17.08
CA VAL A 224 -13.07 -23.75 -16.08
C VAL A 224 -13.23 -22.94 -14.80
N PHE A 225 -13.77 -23.59 -13.79
CA PHE A 225 -13.83 -23.06 -12.44
C PHE A 225 -12.65 -23.63 -11.65
N SER A 226 -11.80 -22.74 -11.16
CA SER A 226 -10.57 -22.97 -10.42
C SER A 226 -10.58 -22.01 -9.22
N PRO A 227 -11.37 -22.30 -8.19
CA PRO A 227 -11.54 -21.39 -7.06
C PRO A 227 -10.25 -21.26 -6.25
N SER A 228 -9.91 -20.04 -5.82
CA SER A 228 -8.79 -19.73 -4.91
C SER A 228 -9.23 -18.97 -3.66
N GLY A 229 -8.82 -17.71 -3.46
CA GLY A 229 -9.28 -16.89 -2.33
C GLY A 229 -10.80 -16.80 -2.28
N ILE A 230 -11.33 -16.79 -1.07
CA ILE A 230 -12.76 -16.85 -0.76
C ILE A 230 -13.04 -15.94 0.44
N GLU A 231 -14.18 -15.27 0.41
CA GLU A 231 -14.63 -14.38 1.47
C GLU A 231 -16.16 -14.48 1.57
N ILE A 232 -16.68 -14.61 2.79
CA ILE A 232 -18.10 -14.77 3.08
C ILE A 232 -18.60 -13.51 3.76
N ASP A 233 -19.56 -12.84 3.13
CA ASP A 233 -20.15 -11.65 3.74
C ASP A 233 -21.07 -11.97 4.93
N PRO A 234 -21.47 -10.98 5.74
CA PRO A 234 -22.37 -11.19 6.88
C PRO A 234 -23.77 -11.72 6.54
N ASN A 235 -24.21 -11.60 5.27
CA ASN A 235 -25.46 -12.22 4.79
C ASN A 235 -25.25 -13.65 4.30
N GLY A 236 -24.00 -14.11 4.28
CA GLY A 236 -23.58 -15.42 3.87
C GLY A 236 -23.30 -15.55 2.37
N THR A 237 -23.24 -14.46 1.60
CA THR A 237 -22.87 -14.55 0.18
C THR A 237 -21.38 -14.83 0.04
N ILE A 238 -21.03 -15.59 -1.00
CA ILE A 238 -19.66 -16.05 -1.24
C ILE A 238 -19.05 -15.19 -2.35
N TYR A 239 -17.99 -14.45 -2.02
CA TYR A 239 -17.04 -13.94 -2.99
C TYR A 239 -15.95 -14.99 -3.20
N VAL A 240 -15.62 -15.30 -4.45
CA VAL A 240 -14.56 -16.28 -4.74
C VAL A 240 -13.79 -15.89 -5.99
N ILE A 241 -12.45 -15.96 -5.91
CA ILE A 241 -11.61 -15.78 -7.09
C ILE A 241 -11.62 -17.05 -7.92
N ASN A 242 -11.92 -16.91 -9.21
CA ASN A 242 -11.66 -17.93 -10.22
C ASN A 242 -10.29 -17.69 -10.87
N SER A 243 -9.26 -18.36 -10.34
CA SER A 243 -7.87 -18.15 -10.75
C SER A 243 -7.58 -18.54 -12.21
N ASP A 244 -8.48 -19.26 -12.90
CA ASP A 244 -8.30 -19.62 -14.31
C ASP A 244 -8.41 -18.42 -15.25
N ASN A 245 -9.26 -17.44 -14.89
CA ASN A 245 -9.50 -16.25 -15.71
C ASN A 245 -9.41 -14.93 -14.93
N GLY A 246 -8.93 -14.97 -13.69
CA GLY A 246 -8.69 -13.79 -12.86
C GLY A 246 -9.96 -13.03 -12.50
N ARG A 247 -11.11 -13.70 -12.44
CA ARG A 247 -12.40 -13.06 -12.11
C ARG A 247 -12.85 -13.38 -10.71
N ILE A 248 -13.46 -12.41 -10.04
CA ILE A 248 -14.15 -12.63 -8.77
C ILE A 248 -15.61 -12.93 -9.09
N LEU A 249 -16.12 -14.02 -8.54
CA LEU A 249 -17.52 -14.45 -8.66
C LEU A 249 -18.25 -14.14 -7.36
N TYR A 250 -19.53 -13.78 -7.50
CA TYR A 250 -20.45 -13.51 -6.39
C TYR A 250 -21.55 -14.58 -6.40
N LEU A 251 -21.65 -15.37 -5.33
CA LEU A 251 -22.43 -16.62 -5.31
C LEU A 251 -23.27 -16.75 -4.04
N GLU A 252 -24.55 -17.06 -4.20
CA GLU A 252 -25.46 -17.37 -3.09
C GLU A 252 -25.25 -18.80 -2.56
N GLN A 253 -25.54 -19.02 -1.26
CA GLN A 253 -25.36 -20.34 -0.62
C GLN A 253 -26.34 -21.42 -1.12
N ASP A 254 -27.36 -21.09 -1.90
CA ASP A 254 -28.34 -22.05 -2.41
C ASP A 254 -28.00 -22.58 -3.82
N ILE A 255 -27.01 -22.00 -4.50
CA ILE A 255 -26.69 -22.29 -5.90
C ILE A 255 -25.77 -23.52 -6.06
N GLY A 256 -26.06 -24.38 -7.05
CA GLY A 256 -25.22 -25.53 -7.41
C GLY A 256 -24.05 -25.24 -8.36
N LEU A 257 -23.42 -24.05 -8.26
CA LEU A 257 -22.41 -23.49 -9.17
C LEU A 257 -22.70 -23.68 -10.68
N THR A 258 -23.96 -23.54 -11.09
CA THR A 258 -24.37 -23.54 -12.50
C THR A 258 -24.51 -22.11 -13.00
N LEU A 259 -23.39 -21.50 -13.37
CA LEU A 259 -23.33 -20.06 -13.65
C LEU A 259 -23.78 -19.71 -15.08
N ASN A 260 -24.60 -18.67 -15.19
CA ASN A 260 -24.92 -17.99 -16.44
C ASN A 260 -23.74 -17.12 -16.93
N ILE A 261 -23.84 -16.49 -18.10
CA ILE A 261 -22.72 -15.74 -18.69
C ILE A 261 -22.32 -14.49 -17.88
N PHE A 262 -23.28 -13.84 -17.20
CA PHE A 262 -23.02 -12.68 -16.36
C PHE A 262 -22.34 -13.10 -15.05
N GLU A 263 -22.87 -14.14 -14.40
CA GLU A 263 -22.26 -14.72 -13.19
C GLU A 263 -20.83 -15.21 -13.44
N LYS A 264 -20.53 -15.71 -14.64
CA LYS A 264 -19.16 -16.09 -15.06
C LYS A 264 -18.22 -14.92 -15.31
N ASN A 265 -18.77 -13.75 -15.63
CA ASN A 265 -18.01 -12.51 -15.78
C ASN A 265 -17.71 -11.88 -14.42
N GLY A 266 -18.53 -12.15 -13.42
CA GLY A 266 -18.41 -11.54 -12.11
C GLY A 266 -18.82 -10.05 -12.12
N PRO A 267 -18.83 -9.40 -10.94
CA PRO A 267 -19.16 -7.99 -10.83
C PRO A 267 -18.06 -7.05 -11.34
N TYR A 268 -16.82 -7.54 -11.46
CA TYR A 268 -15.63 -6.72 -11.72
C TYR A 268 -14.91 -7.13 -13.03
N PRO A 269 -15.39 -6.71 -14.21
CA PRO A 269 -14.83 -7.16 -15.48
C PRO A 269 -13.45 -6.54 -15.78
N GLN A 270 -12.45 -7.41 -15.99
CA GLN A 270 -11.11 -7.09 -16.55
C GLN A 270 -10.27 -6.07 -15.76
N MET A 271 -10.20 -6.22 -14.43
CA MET A 271 -9.41 -5.32 -13.58
C MET A 271 -8.06 -5.87 -13.15
N PHE A 272 -7.91 -7.20 -13.01
CA PHE A 272 -6.76 -7.80 -12.33
C PHE A 272 -5.85 -8.60 -13.26
N SER A 273 -4.56 -8.60 -12.96
CA SER A 273 -3.53 -9.39 -13.66
C SER A 273 -3.45 -10.82 -13.12
N SER A 274 -3.41 -10.98 -11.81
CA SER A 274 -3.37 -12.26 -11.09
C SER A 274 -3.92 -12.10 -9.67
N PRO A 275 -5.26 -12.03 -9.50
CA PRO A 275 -5.86 -11.93 -8.19
C PRO A 275 -5.61 -13.23 -7.41
N THR A 276 -5.15 -13.10 -6.17
CA THR A 276 -4.73 -14.24 -5.34
C THR A 276 -5.66 -14.44 -4.16
N ASP A 277 -6.01 -13.34 -3.50
CA ASP A 277 -6.85 -13.34 -2.31
C ASP A 277 -7.76 -12.11 -2.20
N ILE A 278 -8.76 -12.19 -1.32
CA ILE A 278 -9.78 -11.18 -1.08
C ILE A 278 -10.14 -11.09 0.40
N ALA A 279 -10.56 -9.92 0.87
CA ALA A 279 -11.13 -9.72 2.20
C ALA A 279 -12.15 -8.58 2.19
N LEU A 280 -13.10 -8.57 3.12
CA LEU A 280 -14.00 -7.42 3.31
C LEU A 280 -13.36 -6.35 4.20
N GLY A 281 -13.41 -5.11 3.72
CA GLY A 281 -13.07 -3.92 4.49
C GLY A 281 -14.18 -3.53 5.48
N ILE A 282 -13.84 -2.65 6.42
CA ILE A 282 -14.75 -2.26 7.51
C ILE A 282 -16.01 -1.52 7.04
N ASN A 283 -15.96 -0.88 5.86
CA ASN A 283 -17.12 -0.21 5.28
C ASN A 283 -17.86 -1.10 4.27
N GLY A 284 -17.51 -2.38 4.16
CA GLY A 284 -18.11 -3.33 3.24
C GLY A 284 -17.52 -3.31 1.82
N GLU A 285 -16.43 -2.57 1.58
CA GLU A 285 -15.63 -2.67 0.35
C GLU A 285 -14.96 -4.05 0.23
N LEU A 286 -14.76 -4.54 -0.99
CA LEU A 286 -13.97 -5.74 -1.25
C LEU A 286 -12.54 -5.34 -1.54
N LEU A 287 -11.61 -5.79 -0.70
CA LEU A 287 -10.19 -5.66 -0.93
C LEU A 287 -9.68 -6.86 -1.72
N VAL A 288 -8.90 -6.61 -2.78
CA VAL A 288 -8.40 -7.64 -3.69
C VAL A 288 -6.90 -7.52 -3.85
N VAL A 289 -6.18 -8.63 -3.61
CA VAL A 289 -4.74 -8.73 -3.83
C VAL A 289 -4.46 -9.11 -5.28
N ASP A 290 -3.90 -8.21 -6.07
CA ASP A 290 -3.38 -8.51 -7.41
C ASP A 290 -1.86 -8.75 -7.36
N SER A 291 -1.47 -10.02 -7.26
CA SER A 291 -0.07 -10.43 -7.03
C SER A 291 0.85 -9.99 -8.16
N ALA A 292 0.47 -10.25 -9.40
CA ALA A 292 1.27 -9.87 -10.56
C ALA A 292 1.19 -8.35 -10.85
N GLY A 293 0.12 -7.69 -10.42
CA GLY A 293 -0.02 -6.24 -10.48
C GLY A 293 0.78 -5.49 -9.40
N HIS A 294 1.26 -6.18 -8.37
CA HIS A 294 1.92 -5.59 -7.19
C HIS A 294 1.03 -4.55 -6.48
N LYS A 295 -0.29 -4.78 -6.48
CA LYS A 295 -1.30 -3.80 -6.06
C LYS A 295 -2.40 -4.45 -5.24
N ILE A 296 -3.01 -3.64 -4.39
CA ILE A 296 -4.27 -3.93 -3.73
C ILE A 296 -5.34 -3.00 -4.30
N TYR A 297 -6.51 -3.57 -4.58
CA TYR A 297 -7.68 -2.84 -5.08
C TYR A 297 -8.75 -2.82 -4.00
N SER A 298 -9.38 -1.66 -3.79
CA SER A 298 -10.59 -1.51 -2.98
C SER A 298 -11.78 -1.23 -3.90
N LEU A 299 -12.81 -2.08 -3.80
CA LEU A 299 -13.92 -2.11 -4.74
C LEU A 299 -15.24 -2.04 -4.01
N GLU A 300 -16.21 -1.38 -4.63
CA GLU A 300 -17.56 -1.38 -4.09
C GLU A 300 -18.16 -2.80 -4.05
N THR A 301 -19.04 -3.02 -3.09
CA THR A 301 -19.92 -4.18 -3.02
C THR A 301 -21.35 -3.71 -2.75
N PRO A 302 -22.37 -4.58 -2.81
CA PRO A 302 -23.70 -4.26 -2.31
C PRO A 302 -23.75 -3.80 -0.84
N PHE A 303 -22.71 -4.08 -0.05
CA PHE A 303 -22.57 -3.72 1.36
C PHE A 303 -21.73 -2.48 1.58
N TYR A 304 -21.09 -1.98 0.53
CA TYR A 304 -20.27 -0.79 0.66
C TYR A 304 -21.14 0.37 1.09
N VAL A 305 -20.85 0.89 2.27
CA VAL A 305 -21.35 2.15 2.75
C VAL A 305 -20.22 3.12 2.59
N GLU A 306 -20.36 4.05 1.64
CA GLU A 306 -19.42 5.17 1.55
C GLU A 306 -19.34 5.79 2.94
N PRO A 307 -18.15 5.82 3.57
CA PRO A 307 -18.02 6.36 4.90
C PRO A 307 -18.54 7.78 4.82
N GLU A 308 -19.60 8.08 5.58
CA GLU A 308 -20.03 9.46 5.70
C GLU A 308 -18.79 10.23 6.13
N ILE A 309 -18.38 11.23 5.34
CA ILE A 309 -17.49 12.26 5.82
C ILE A 309 -18.30 12.93 6.92
N SER A 310 -18.24 12.36 8.11
CA SER A 310 -18.65 13.04 9.28
C SER A 310 -17.66 14.18 9.37
N GLU A 311 -18.11 15.38 9.02
CA GLU A 311 -17.69 16.56 9.75
C GLU A 311 -17.96 16.22 11.23
N VAL A 312 -17.04 15.49 11.88
CA VAL A 312 -17.14 15.18 13.30
C VAL A 312 -16.85 16.48 14.03
N THR A 313 -17.90 17.29 14.12
CA THR A 313 -18.26 18.03 15.29
C THR A 313 -18.88 17.04 16.29
N GLU A 314 -18.07 16.30 17.04
CA GLU A 314 -18.50 15.66 18.31
C GLU A 314 -17.36 15.87 19.33
N ILE A 315 -17.51 16.80 20.29
CA ILE A 315 -18.34 16.70 21.50
C ILE A 315 -18.02 15.40 22.26
N ILE A 316 -16.96 15.42 23.05
CA ILE A 316 -16.59 14.31 23.93
C ILE A 316 -17.59 14.27 25.11
N GLU A 317 -18.55 13.34 25.11
CA GLU A 317 -19.25 12.96 26.35
C GLU A 317 -18.30 12.13 27.21
N VAL A 318 -17.59 12.81 28.12
CA VAL A 318 -16.81 12.19 29.17
C VAL A 318 -17.77 11.75 30.29
N ILE A 319 -18.02 10.46 30.46
CA ILE A 319 -18.41 9.95 31.78
C ILE A 319 -17.13 10.02 32.63
N THR A 320 -17.00 11.12 33.36
CA THR A 320 -15.95 11.34 34.34
C THR A 320 -16.21 10.43 35.56
N PRO A 321 -15.20 9.71 36.10
CA PRO A 321 -15.17 9.55 37.55
C PRO A 321 -15.13 10.94 38.16
N GLU A 322 -16.02 11.18 39.12
CA GLU A 322 -16.22 12.44 39.82
C GLU A 322 -14.88 13.05 40.25
N MET A 323 -14.41 14.03 39.48
CA MET A 323 -13.40 14.97 39.94
C MET A 323 -13.68 16.30 39.24
N THR A 324 -14.51 17.08 39.93
CA THR A 324 -14.65 18.52 39.78
C THR A 324 -13.29 19.17 39.53
N GLU A 325 -13.08 19.80 38.38
CA GLU A 325 -12.57 21.18 38.31
C GLU A 325 -13.16 21.90 37.10
N VAL A 326 -13.69 23.09 37.40
CA VAL A 326 -14.41 23.97 36.49
C VAL A 326 -13.37 24.78 35.75
N PHE A 327 -13.07 24.46 34.49
CA PHE A 327 -12.33 25.39 33.64
C PHE A 327 -13.32 26.32 32.95
N ALA A 328 -13.02 27.61 33.03
CA ALA A 328 -13.77 28.65 32.36
C ALA A 328 -13.86 28.33 30.85
N ARG A 329 -14.96 28.74 30.21
CA ARG A 329 -15.15 28.56 28.76
C ARG A 329 -14.19 29.51 28.05
N ASP A 330 -13.00 29.01 27.74
CA ASP A 330 -12.00 29.72 26.94
C ASP A 330 -12.51 29.83 25.49
N GLU A 331 -12.71 31.06 25.05
CA GLU A 331 -13.16 31.42 23.68
C GLU A 331 -12.05 32.21 22.94
N ILE A 332 -10.84 32.25 23.49
CA ILE A 332 -9.71 32.97 22.90
C ILE A 332 -8.99 32.02 21.95
N ASN A 333 -8.86 32.43 20.68
CA ASN A 333 -8.09 31.64 19.72
C ASN A 333 -6.61 31.59 20.13
N PRO A 334 -5.92 30.45 19.93
CA PRO A 334 -4.47 30.38 20.10
C PRO A 334 -3.78 31.36 19.15
N THR A 335 -2.54 31.71 19.47
CA THR A 335 -1.64 32.39 18.53
C THR A 335 -0.69 31.37 17.93
N ILE A 336 -0.45 31.45 16.62
CA ILE A 336 0.51 30.60 15.90
C ILE A 336 1.44 31.46 15.06
N MET A 337 2.72 31.08 15.04
CA MET A 337 3.75 31.63 14.18
C MET A 337 4.40 30.49 13.39
N ALA A 338 4.28 30.56 12.07
CA ALA A 338 4.98 29.65 11.17
C ALA A 338 6.49 29.86 11.28
N PRO A 339 7.29 28.84 10.91
CA PRO A 339 8.70 29.05 10.65
C PRO A 339 8.88 30.08 9.52
N SER A 340 10.09 30.65 9.42
CA SER A 340 10.37 31.65 8.39
C SER A 340 10.27 31.06 6.99
N ASP A 341 9.86 31.89 6.04
CA ASP A 341 9.89 31.55 4.61
C ASP A 341 11.29 31.14 4.18
N MET A 342 11.36 30.21 3.23
CA MET A 342 12.62 29.66 2.72
C MET A 342 12.73 29.90 1.22
N ILE A 343 13.93 30.25 0.77
CA ILE A 343 14.31 30.30 -0.65
C ILE A 343 15.52 29.39 -0.78
N LEU A 344 15.38 28.35 -1.60
CA LEU A 344 16.37 27.30 -1.80
C LEU A 344 16.55 27.08 -3.30
N ASP A 345 17.69 26.53 -3.70
CA ASP A 345 17.90 26.07 -5.06
C ASP A 345 17.50 24.61 -5.20
N ALA A 346 17.06 24.25 -6.40
CA ALA A 346 16.73 22.90 -6.76
C ALA A 346 17.95 22.00 -6.66
N THR A 347 17.74 20.77 -6.18
CA THR A 347 18.74 19.70 -6.20
C THR A 347 18.44 18.65 -7.28
N GLY A 348 17.33 18.83 -7.99
CA GLY A 348 16.75 17.93 -8.98
C GLY A 348 15.35 18.41 -9.35
N LEU A 349 14.55 17.54 -9.99
CA LEU A 349 13.19 17.86 -10.40
C LEU A 349 12.25 18.17 -9.21
N SER A 350 12.57 17.59 -8.05
CA SER A 350 11.98 17.86 -6.74
C SER A 350 13.09 18.06 -5.69
N THR A 351 12.80 18.85 -4.66
CA THR A 351 13.76 19.19 -3.60
C THR A 351 13.20 18.83 -2.23
N PHE A 352 13.93 18.01 -1.47
CA PHE A 352 13.61 17.76 -0.07
C PHE A 352 13.90 19.00 0.78
N VAL A 353 12.92 19.44 1.60
CA VAL A 353 13.06 20.63 2.44
C VAL A 353 12.64 20.33 3.87
N ASN A 354 13.55 20.57 4.82
CA ASN A 354 13.18 20.65 6.23
C ASN A 354 12.57 22.02 6.53
N ILE A 355 11.24 22.08 6.56
CA ILE A 355 10.47 23.31 6.74
C ILE A 355 10.49 23.89 8.16
N GLY A 356 11.05 23.16 9.13
CA GLY A 356 11.07 23.54 10.55
C GLY A 356 9.75 23.26 11.28
N GLU A 357 9.62 23.79 12.49
CA GLU A 357 8.45 23.61 13.37
C GLU A 357 7.79 24.96 13.68
N ALA A 358 6.46 25.04 13.55
CA ALA A 358 5.71 26.22 13.98
C ALA A 358 5.61 26.28 15.52
N ILE A 359 5.52 27.51 16.04
CA ILE A 359 5.36 27.77 17.47
C ILE A 359 3.95 28.31 17.69
N ALA A 360 3.21 27.70 18.59
CA ALA A 360 1.91 28.20 19.02
C ALA A 360 1.87 28.40 20.53
N ALA A 361 1.06 29.36 20.96
CA ALA A 361 0.82 29.64 22.36
C ALA A 361 -0.64 30.05 22.54
N ASP A 362 -1.23 29.53 23.59
CA ASP A 362 -2.52 29.99 24.09
C ASP A 362 -2.37 30.36 25.57
N SER A 363 -3.06 31.42 25.99
CA SER A 363 -2.90 32.00 27.33
C SER A 363 -3.83 31.41 28.38
N GLU A 364 -4.85 30.64 27.99
CA GLU A 364 -5.90 30.14 28.89
C GLU A 364 -5.96 28.61 28.93
N SER A 365 -6.17 27.94 27.79
CA SER A 365 -6.29 26.48 27.69
C SER A 365 -5.01 25.78 27.21
N GLY A 366 -4.09 26.50 26.56
CA GLY A 366 -2.83 25.95 26.06
C GLY A 366 -3.00 25.14 24.76
N ILE A 367 -1.89 24.77 24.11
CA ILE A 367 -1.92 24.15 22.76
C ILE A 367 -2.06 22.63 22.85
N LYS A 368 -3.04 22.10 22.12
CA LYS A 368 -3.32 20.67 21.95
C LYS A 368 -2.55 20.07 20.78
N ALA A 369 -2.55 20.73 19.62
CA ALA A 369 -1.91 20.21 18.41
C ALA A 369 -1.49 21.33 17.45
N ILE A 370 -0.47 21.06 16.64
CA ILE A 370 -0.05 21.88 15.50
C ILE A 370 0.08 20.96 14.29
N LEU A 371 -0.53 21.31 13.17
CA LEU A 371 -0.52 20.54 11.92
C LEU A 371 -0.03 21.40 10.74
N ASN A 372 0.45 20.75 9.68
CA ASN A 372 0.74 21.41 8.41
C ASN A 372 0.44 20.51 7.19
N ASN A 373 0.38 21.10 6.00
CA ASN A 373 0.09 20.42 4.73
C ASN A 373 1.32 20.31 3.80
N ALA A 374 2.54 20.37 4.33
CA ALA A 374 3.73 20.32 3.49
C ALA A 374 3.90 18.94 2.84
N PRO A 375 4.27 18.90 1.54
CA PRO A 375 4.69 17.65 0.89
C PRO A 375 6.08 17.22 1.40
N GLU A 376 6.43 15.95 1.17
CA GLU A 376 7.77 15.42 1.49
C GLU A 376 8.86 16.06 0.62
N GLU A 377 8.55 16.34 -0.64
CA GLU A 377 9.43 17.03 -1.59
C GLU A 377 8.68 18.17 -2.28
N PHE A 378 9.40 19.27 -2.53
CA PHE A 378 8.85 20.49 -3.12
C PHE A 378 9.23 20.58 -4.60
N SER A 379 8.25 20.91 -5.44
CA SER A 379 8.48 21.21 -6.85
C SER A 379 9.06 22.62 -7.03
N LEU A 380 9.67 22.86 -8.18
CA LEU A 380 10.13 24.19 -8.61
C LEU A 380 9.04 25.26 -8.45
N GLY A 381 9.45 26.44 -8.00
CA GLY A 381 8.58 27.60 -7.82
C GLY A 381 8.12 27.80 -6.37
N VAL A 382 7.03 28.55 -6.22
CA VAL A 382 6.53 29.03 -4.92
C VAL A 382 5.51 28.04 -4.37
N ASN A 383 5.84 27.40 -3.26
CA ASN A 383 4.99 26.45 -2.55
C ASN A 383 4.52 27.04 -1.23
N LYS A 384 3.22 26.92 -0.94
CA LYS A 384 2.60 27.50 0.26
C LYS A 384 2.24 26.40 1.26
N VAL A 385 2.88 26.43 2.43
CA VAL A 385 2.58 25.56 3.57
C VAL A 385 1.66 26.31 4.53
N THR A 386 0.57 25.67 4.93
CA THR A 386 -0.40 26.17 5.90
C THR A 386 -0.18 25.46 7.22
N TRP A 387 -0.01 26.23 8.29
CA TRP A 387 0.15 25.74 9.65
C TRP A 387 -1.10 26.07 10.47
N ILE A 388 -1.63 25.10 11.21
CA ILE A 388 -2.84 25.27 12.02
C ILE A 388 -2.56 24.80 13.45
N ALA A 389 -2.86 25.65 14.44
CA ALA A 389 -2.81 25.31 15.86
C ALA A 389 -4.22 25.13 16.42
N PHE A 390 -4.36 24.13 17.30
CA PHE A 390 -5.56 23.82 18.07
C PHE A 390 -5.22 23.95 19.55
N ASP A 391 -6.04 24.64 20.33
CA ASP A 391 -5.94 24.66 21.79
C ASP A 391 -6.76 23.53 22.45
N TYR A 392 -6.70 23.41 23.78
CA TYR A 392 -7.49 22.42 24.51
C TYR A 392 -8.99 22.80 24.65
N ALA A 393 -9.35 24.04 24.36
CA ALA A 393 -10.73 24.52 24.33
C ALA A 393 -11.43 24.30 22.97
N GLY A 394 -10.68 23.95 21.92
CA GLY A 394 -11.15 23.72 20.56
C GLY A 394 -11.08 24.94 19.65
N ASN A 395 -10.46 26.05 20.08
CA ASN A 395 -10.24 27.20 19.22
C ASN A 395 -9.02 26.96 18.31
N THR A 396 -9.01 27.65 17.15
CA THR A 396 -8.00 27.45 16.11
C THR A 396 -7.40 28.74 15.62
N ALA A 397 -6.14 28.68 15.20
CA ALA A 397 -5.51 29.75 14.43
C ALA A 397 -4.63 29.17 13.32
N GLU A 398 -4.55 29.89 12.21
CA GLU A 398 -3.78 29.51 11.04
C GLU A 398 -2.73 30.56 10.67
N THR A 399 -1.65 30.12 10.04
CA THR A 399 -0.61 30.98 9.47
C THR A 399 0.07 30.23 8.31
N TYR A 400 0.92 30.93 7.56
CA TYR A 400 1.51 30.40 6.34
C TYR A 400 3.03 30.54 6.32
N GLN A 401 3.67 29.58 5.69
CA GLN A 401 5.08 29.60 5.32
C GLN A 401 5.19 29.41 3.81
N THR A 402 6.07 30.17 3.18
CA THR A 402 6.36 30.08 1.76
C THR A 402 7.71 29.42 1.54
N ILE A 403 7.72 28.34 0.78
CA ILE A 403 8.93 27.62 0.36
C ILE A 403 9.11 27.85 -1.14
N THR A 404 10.14 28.60 -1.52
CA THR A 404 10.45 28.89 -2.92
C THR A 404 11.64 28.07 -3.37
N ILE A 405 11.45 27.22 -4.38
CA ILE A 405 12.52 26.44 -5.01
C ILE A 405 12.89 27.09 -6.34
N ASN A 406 14.10 27.64 -6.41
CA ASN A 406 14.68 28.24 -7.60
C ASN A 406 15.44 27.21 -8.43
N ALA A 407 15.73 27.54 -9.68
CA ALA A 407 16.64 26.79 -10.53
C ALA A 407 17.96 27.57 -10.61
N CYS A 408 19.03 27.03 -10.02
CA CYS A 408 20.37 27.63 -10.00
C CYS A 408 20.39 29.14 -9.65
N GLY A 409 19.66 29.55 -8.61
CA GLY A 409 19.59 30.95 -8.14
C GLY A 409 18.55 31.81 -8.84
N HIS A 410 17.86 31.28 -9.84
CA HIS A 410 16.89 32.01 -10.68
C HIS A 410 15.49 31.39 -10.63
N VAL A 411 14.48 32.13 -11.10
CA VAL A 411 13.11 31.60 -11.17
C VAL A 411 13.07 30.61 -12.34
N TYR A 412 12.53 29.41 -12.14
CA TYR A 412 12.54 28.36 -13.17
C TYR A 412 11.90 28.78 -14.51
N SER A 413 10.96 29.74 -14.49
CA SER A 413 10.31 30.28 -15.68
C SER A 413 11.22 31.11 -16.59
N ASP A 414 12.42 31.45 -16.11
CA ASP A 414 13.44 32.14 -16.92
C ASP A 414 14.15 31.17 -17.87
N TYR A 415 13.99 29.86 -17.66
CA TYR A 415 14.61 28.80 -18.46
C TYR A 415 13.62 28.11 -19.39
N HIS A 416 14.16 27.53 -20.46
CA HIS A 416 13.45 26.51 -21.23
C HIS A 416 13.70 25.13 -20.59
N MET A 417 12.65 24.50 -20.07
CA MET A 417 12.77 23.25 -19.33
C MET A 417 12.81 22.03 -20.27
N ILE A 418 13.80 21.18 -20.06
CA ILE A 418 13.99 19.90 -20.76
C ILE A 418 14.18 18.81 -19.71
N VAL A 419 13.44 17.71 -19.86
CA VAL A 419 13.48 16.58 -18.92
C VAL A 419 13.68 15.30 -19.71
N GLY A 420 14.68 14.52 -19.33
CA GLY A 420 14.95 13.18 -19.82
C GLY A 420 13.99 12.13 -19.25
N THR A 421 14.45 10.89 -19.28
CA THR A 421 13.74 9.70 -18.81
C THR A 421 14.59 8.99 -17.76
N ALA A 422 14.16 7.82 -17.28
CA ALA A 422 14.95 7.04 -16.32
C ALA A 422 15.92 6.06 -17.00
N ASP A 423 16.11 6.18 -18.32
CA ASP A 423 16.99 5.37 -19.15
C ASP A 423 18.09 6.27 -19.74
N ASP A 424 19.22 5.68 -20.21
CA ASP A 424 20.31 6.43 -20.85
C ASP A 424 19.84 7.32 -22.01
N ASP A 425 19.95 8.64 -21.84
CA ASP A 425 19.44 9.64 -22.75
C ASP A 425 20.54 10.39 -23.53
N PHE A 426 20.14 10.95 -24.67
CA PHE A 426 20.93 11.93 -25.40
C PHE A 426 20.14 13.24 -25.48
N ILE A 427 20.53 14.20 -24.65
CA ILE A 427 19.80 15.45 -24.44
C ILE A 427 20.58 16.62 -25.07
N GLN A 428 19.88 17.39 -25.91
CA GLN A 428 20.39 18.64 -26.47
C GLN A 428 19.51 19.80 -26.03
N GLY A 429 20.13 20.77 -25.37
CA GLY A 429 19.59 22.09 -25.13
C GLY A 429 19.41 22.90 -26.41
N THR A 430 19.08 24.16 -26.22
CA THR A 430 18.76 25.14 -27.24
C THR A 430 19.86 26.20 -27.29
N ALA A 431 19.58 27.37 -27.88
CA ALA A 431 20.51 28.51 -27.86
C ALA A 431 20.08 29.57 -26.82
N ALA A 432 19.18 29.19 -25.92
CA ALA A 432 18.65 30.00 -24.83
C ALA A 432 18.99 29.30 -23.51
N ASN A 433 18.86 30.02 -22.40
CA ASN A 433 19.08 29.44 -21.08
C ASN A 433 18.10 28.27 -20.85
N ASP A 434 18.63 27.08 -20.65
CA ASP A 434 17.86 25.87 -20.44
C ASP A 434 17.96 25.38 -18.99
N LEU A 435 16.90 24.69 -18.55
CA LEU A 435 16.87 23.96 -17.29
C LEU A 435 16.71 22.49 -17.64
N ILE A 436 17.79 21.73 -17.51
CA ILE A 436 17.89 20.36 -18.02
C ILE A 436 17.99 19.38 -16.85
N PHE A 437 17.18 18.33 -16.88
CA PHE A 437 17.25 17.19 -15.96
C PHE A 437 17.45 15.89 -16.75
N GLY A 438 18.56 15.19 -16.54
CA GLY A 438 18.82 13.85 -17.10
C GLY A 438 17.93 12.79 -16.45
N LEU A 439 17.89 12.78 -15.12
CA LEU A 439 17.18 11.84 -14.23
C LEU A 439 17.99 10.58 -13.93
N ASP A 440 17.50 9.37 -14.21
CA ASP A 440 18.28 8.14 -13.98
C ASP A 440 18.83 7.68 -15.34
N GLY A 441 20.01 7.05 -15.38
CA GLY A 441 20.63 6.59 -16.62
C GLY A 441 22.04 7.15 -16.77
N ALA A 442 22.82 6.59 -17.71
CA ALA A 442 24.11 7.17 -18.10
C ALA A 442 23.91 8.11 -19.29
N ASP A 443 23.70 9.39 -18.99
CA ASP A 443 23.21 10.37 -19.95
C ASP A 443 24.34 11.09 -20.68
N ILE A 444 24.03 11.57 -21.89
CA ILE A 444 24.87 12.51 -22.63
C ILE A 444 24.08 13.80 -22.81
N ILE A 445 24.48 14.85 -22.11
CA ILE A 445 23.76 16.13 -22.04
C ILE A 445 24.63 17.25 -22.61
N SER A 446 24.04 18.11 -23.44
CA SER A 446 24.70 19.30 -24.00
C SER A 446 23.80 20.53 -23.88
N GLY A 447 24.20 21.55 -23.11
CA GLY A 447 23.49 22.82 -22.97
C GLY A 447 23.46 23.64 -24.27
N ASN A 448 24.62 23.77 -24.92
CA ASN A 448 24.90 24.56 -26.12
C ASN A 448 25.13 26.05 -25.81
N ASP A 449 24.40 26.97 -26.44
CA ASP A 449 24.59 28.40 -26.16
C ASP A 449 23.54 28.82 -25.11
N GLY A 450 23.95 29.54 -24.07
CA GLY A 450 23.01 29.93 -23.03
C GLY A 450 23.68 29.93 -21.67
N ASN A 451 23.00 30.45 -20.65
CA ASN A 451 23.40 30.25 -19.28
C ASN A 451 22.52 29.15 -18.70
N ASP A 452 22.99 27.91 -18.77
CA ASP A 452 22.17 26.73 -18.52
C ASP A 452 22.26 26.25 -17.08
N CYS A 453 21.21 25.60 -16.61
CA CYS A 453 21.14 24.95 -15.31
C CYS A 453 20.88 23.46 -15.54
N ILE A 454 21.90 22.64 -15.35
CA ILE A 454 21.91 21.24 -15.77
C ILE A 454 22.09 20.32 -14.56
N PHE A 455 21.20 19.34 -14.44
CA PHE A 455 21.27 18.26 -13.46
C PHE A 455 21.42 16.94 -14.23
N GLY A 456 22.53 16.22 -14.02
CA GLY A 456 22.76 14.89 -14.58
C GLY A 456 21.75 13.91 -13.99
N GLY A 457 21.91 13.63 -12.70
CA GLY A 457 20.96 12.85 -11.93
C GLY A 457 21.64 11.61 -11.36
N ASN A 458 21.10 10.41 -11.57
CA ASN A 458 21.74 9.18 -11.12
C ASN A 458 22.29 8.41 -12.32
N GLY A 459 23.58 8.09 -12.30
CA GLY A 459 24.26 7.31 -13.32
C GLY A 459 25.57 7.98 -13.72
N ASP A 460 26.38 7.31 -14.52
CA ASP A 460 27.68 7.87 -14.95
C ASP A 460 27.46 8.78 -16.17
N ASP A 461 27.33 10.08 -15.95
CA ASP A 461 26.88 11.04 -16.97
C ASP A 461 28.03 11.72 -17.72
N VAL A 462 27.74 12.22 -18.93
CA VAL A 462 28.62 13.10 -19.70
C VAL A 462 27.90 14.39 -20.02
N ILE A 463 28.32 15.49 -19.38
CA ILE A 463 27.64 16.78 -19.46
C ILE A 463 28.56 17.86 -20.04
N TYR A 464 28.06 18.59 -21.04
CA TYR A 464 28.70 19.74 -21.65
C TYR A 464 27.83 20.99 -21.49
N GLY A 465 28.29 22.01 -20.76
CA GLY A 465 27.65 23.34 -20.74
C GLY A 465 27.73 23.99 -22.12
N ASN A 466 28.97 24.08 -22.62
CA ASN A 466 29.39 24.76 -23.85
C ASN A 466 29.52 26.28 -23.68
N ASN A 467 28.73 27.11 -24.38
CA ASN A 467 28.96 28.55 -24.39
C ASN A 467 27.99 29.26 -23.44
N GLY A 468 28.53 29.96 -22.45
CA GLY A 468 27.79 30.86 -21.58
C GLY A 468 28.17 30.62 -20.12
N TYR A 469 27.35 31.09 -19.20
CA TYR A 469 27.60 30.94 -17.77
C TYR A 469 26.73 29.82 -17.23
N ASP A 470 27.29 28.61 -17.20
CA ASP A 470 26.54 27.40 -16.91
C ASP A 470 26.67 26.99 -15.45
N THR A 471 25.60 26.43 -14.89
CA THR A 471 25.63 25.73 -13.60
C THR A 471 25.31 24.26 -13.83
N ILE A 472 26.28 23.41 -13.52
CA ILE A 472 26.20 21.96 -13.76
C ILE A 472 26.24 21.22 -12.42
N MET A 473 25.32 20.29 -12.22
CA MET A 473 25.30 19.35 -11.09
C MET A 473 25.36 17.93 -11.66
N GLY A 474 26.44 17.20 -11.39
CA GLY A 474 26.59 15.79 -11.79
C GLY A 474 25.66 14.86 -11.01
N ASN A 475 25.38 15.23 -9.75
CA ASN A 475 24.55 14.45 -8.82
C ASN A 475 25.21 13.12 -8.40
N SER A 476 24.69 11.94 -8.74
CA SER A 476 25.22 10.66 -8.25
C SER A 476 25.77 9.84 -9.41
N GLY A 477 27.04 9.47 -9.38
CA GLY A 477 27.63 8.72 -10.50
C GLY A 477 29.14 8.89 -10.55
N ASN A 478 29.78 8.45 -11.62
CA ASN A 478 31.14 8.88 -11.96
C ASN A 478 31.06 9.70 -13.25
N ASP A 479 30.99 11.00 -13.10
CA ASP A 479 30.56 11.89 -14.16
C ASP A 479 31.74 12.52 -14.90
N VAL A 480 31.50 12.91 -16.15
CA VAL A 480 32.38 13.76 -16.95
C VAL A 480 31.67 15.08 -17.20
N LEU A 481 32.09 16.12 -16.49
CA LEU A 481 31.45 17.44 -16.48
C LEU A 481 32.38 18.46 -17.13
N LYS A 482 31.88 19.16 -18.16
CA LYS A 482 32.65 20.19 -18.87
C LYS A 482 31.85 21.48 -18.96
N GLY A 483 32.40 22.57 -18.40
CA GLY A 483 31.81 23.91 -18.45
C GLY A 483 31.82 24.44 -19.87
N GLY A 484 32.99 24.77 -20.40
CA GLY A 484 33.15 25.17 -21.79
C GLY A 484 33.75 26.56 -21.90
N SER A 485 33.03 27.53 -22.46
CA SER A 485 33.46 28.92 -22.57
C SER A 485 32.52 29.81 -21.78
N GLY A 486 33.06 30.58 -20.84
CA GLY A 486 32.29 31.45 -19.95
C GLY A 486 32.74 31.23 -18.51
N PHE A 487 32.05 31.81 -17.53
CA PHE A 487 32.42 31.57 -16.13
C PHE A 487 31.42 30.59 -15.53
N ASP A 488 31.83 29.33 -15.41
CA ASP A 488 30.95 28.22 -15.09
C ASP A 488 31.04 27.83 -13.61
N ILE A 489 29.98 27.19 -13.14
CA ILE A 489 29.90 26.59 -11.80
C ILE A 489 29.58 25.11 -11.94
N ILE A 490 30.48 24.25 -11.45
CA ILE A 490 30.33 22.80 -11.57
C ILE A 490 30.32 22.17 -10.18
N TYR A 491 29.28 21.40 -9.88
CA TYR A 491 29.16 20.57 -8.68
C TYR A 491 29.21 19.11 -9.09
N SER A 492 30.26 18.38 -8.67
CA SER A 492 30.34 16.94 -8.97
C SER A 492 29.42 16.09 -8.12
N ASN A 493 29.17 16.52 -6.87
CA ASN A 493 28.40 15.76 -5.89
C ASN A 493 29.03 14.37 -5.61
N SER A 494 28.28 13.27 -5.71
CA SER A 494 28.73 11.97 -5.21
C SER A 494 29.33 11.13 -6.31
N GLY A 495 30.63 10.81 -6.24
CA GLY A 495 31.25 10.12 -7.36
C GLY A 495 32.76 10.03 -7.35
N SER A 496 33.30 9.49 -8.44
CA SER A 496 34.69 9.70 -8.87
C SER A 496 34.67 10.43 -10.19
N ASP A 497 34.69 11.76 -10.12
CA ASP A 497 34.25 12.61 -11.23
C ASP A 497 35.42 13.27 -11.96
N VAL A 498 35.20 13.64 -13.22
CA VAL A 498 36.12 14.46 -14.01
C VAL A 498 35.44 15.77 -14.32
N MET A 499 35.96 16.87 -13.76
CA MET A 499 35.49 18.23 -14.03
C MET A 499 36.53 18.99 -14.86
N ASP A 500 36.09 19.61 -15.96
CA ASP A 500 36.87 20.51 -16.80
C ASP A 500 36.12 21.85 -16.93
N GLY A 501 36.53 22.87 -16.18
CA GLY A 501 35.89 24.19 -16.22
C GLY A 501 35.90 24.77 -17.64
N GLY A 502 37.06 24.74 -18.27
CA GLY A 502 37.23 25.07 -19.69
C GLY A 502 38.03 26.35 -19.90
N ASP A 503 37.50 27.24 -20.72
CA ASP A 503 38.04 28.57 -20.97
C ASP A 503 37.47 29.56 -19.94
N ASP A 504 38.23 30.63 -19.64
CA ASP A 504 37.92 31.64 -18.62
C ASP A 504 38.13 31.15 -17.18
N SER A 505 37.31 31.54 -16.20
CA SER A 505 37.56 31.23 -14.79
C SER A 505 36.35 30.61 -14.11
N ASP A 506 36.51 29.40 -13.62
CA ASP A 506 35.41 28.50 -13.31
C ASP A 506 35.48 27.99 -11.87
N GLY A 507 34.32 27.93 -11.23
CA GLY A 507 34.16 27.41 -9.87
C GLY A 507 33.78 25.94 -9.89
N CYS A 508 34.72 25.05 -9.58
CA CYS A 508 34.44 23.61 -9.47
C CYS A 508 34.42 23.18 -8.01
N TYR A 509 33.30 22.58 -7.59
CA TYR A 509 33.03 22.19 -6.21
C TYR A 509 32.83 20.68 -6.12
N SER A 510 33.72 20.06 -5.37
CA SER A 510 33.70 18.64 -5.05
C SER A 510 33.57 18.48 -3.53
N PRO A 511 32.73 17.55 -3.03
CA PRO A 511 32.55 17.37 -1.60
C PRO A 511 33.85 16.90 -0.92
N VAL A 512 34.01 17.30 0.34
CA VAL A 512 35.30 17.26 1.09
C VAL A 512 35.91 15.85 1.24
N ASP A 513 35.19 14.78 0.91
CA ASP A 513 35.61 13.38 1.06
C ASP A 513 35.95 12.64 -0.27
N SER A 514 35.77 13.23 -1.45
CA SER A 514 36.13 12.58 -2.72
C SER A 514 37.60 12.83 -3.09
N THR A 515 38.49 12.02 -2.52
CA THR A 515 39.92 11.96 -2.94
C THR A 515 40.11 11.41 -4.37
N THR A 516 39.03 11.21 -5.12
CA THR A 516 38.94 10.53 -6.40
C THR A 516 38.65 11.44 -7.57
N ASP A 517 38.22 12.68 -7.32
CA ASP A 517 37.82 13.60 -8.39
C ASP A 517 39.02 14.26 -9.06
N LEU A 518 38.93 14.44 -10.38
CA LEU A 518 39.92 15.11 -11.20
C LEU A 518 39.38 16.46 -11.67
N LEU A 519 39.97 17.55 -11.16
CA LEU A 519 39.64 18.91 -11.59
C LEU A 519 40.69 19.41 -12.60
N ILE A 520 40.21 19.96 -13.71
CA ILE A 520 40.98 20.51 -14.82
C ILE A 520 40.42 21.91 -15.11
N ASN A 521 41.30 22.91 -15.30
CA ASN A 521 40.88 24.30 -15.59
C ASN A 521 39.81 24.84 -14.62
N CYS A 522 39.98 24.59 -13.32
CA CYS A 522 39.10 25.09 -12.27
C CYS A 522 39.88 26.00 -11.34
N GLU A 523 39.33 27.15 -10.98
CA GLU A 523 39.89 28.06 -9.99
C GLU A 523 39.19 27.91 -8.62
N SER A 524 39.96 28.16 -7.56
CA SER A 524 39.53 28.01 -6.16
C SER A 524 38.95 29.28 -5.56
#